data_AF-A0A841N2L0-F1
#
_entry.id   AF-A0A841N2L0-F1
#
_cell.length_a   1.000
_cell.length_b   1.000
_cell.length_c   1.000
_cell.angle_alpha   90.00
_cell.angle_beta   90.00
_cell.angle_gamma   90.00
#
_symmetry.space_group_name_H-M   'P 1'
#
loop_
_entity.id
_entity.type
_entity.pdbx_description
1 polymer ?
#
loop_
_entity_poly.entity_id
_entity_poly.type
_entity_poly.pdbx_seq_one_letter_code
_entity_poly.pdbx_strand_id
1 'polypeptide(L)'
;MLTSDLKEKYHPLKIEVIDSNVSMHFLKTKMQYFEDSLKISRDHMLFVIISWRYIENGLIMHLTNLDDERSSQSFHSARKDLERINSDPTKLKKLKTKIKVFRQEIRFLKNDHRNIRIAHINHRKIEDIPEMYDFIELSKLNSLVKMANEIGDMLWGQEIKALFKMGSIYTEGYLDFRTGQRIYVKSD
;
A
#
# COMPACT_ATOMS: atom_id res chain seq x y z
N MET A 1 1.31 -3.41 -22.06
CA MET A 1 1.85 -2.54 -20.99
C MET A 1 1.71 -1.10 -21.43
N LEU A 2 1.58 -0.16 -20.49
CA LEU A 2 1.19 1.22 -20.79
C LEU A 2 2.16 1.88 -21.77
N THR A 3 1.61 2.52 -22.80
CA THR A 3 2.33 3.42 -23.70
C THR A 3 2.78 4.68 -22.95
N SER A 4 3.67 5.48 -23.54
CA SER A 4 4.14 6.73 -22.91
C SER A 4 2.99 7.64 -22.50
N ASP A 5 2.02 7.87 -23.39
CA ASP A 5 0.85 8.71 -23.12
C ASP A 5 -0.02 8.15 -21.98
N LEU A 6 -0.19 6.83 -21.94
CA LEU A 6 -0.93 6.19 -20.85
C LEU A 6 -0.15 6.20 -19.52
N LYS A 7 1.19 6.15 -19.55
CA LYS A 7 2.02 6.29 -18.34
C LYS A 7 1.90 7.68 -17.72
N GLU A 8 1.77 8.72 -18.55
CA GLU A 8 1.53 10.07 -18.07
C GLU A 8 0.14 10.17 -17.41
N LYS A 9 -0.90 9.69 -18.11
CA LYS A 9 -2.27 9.64 -17.59
C LYS A 9 -2.38 8.87 -16.26
N TYR A 10 -1.71 7.72 -16.17
CA TYR A 10 -1.74 6.83 -15.01
C TYR A 10 -0.53 7.03 -14.09
N HIS A 11 0.12 8.19 -14.13
CA HIS A 11 1.14 8.54 -13.14
C HIS A 11 0.60 8.51 -11.69
N PRO A 12 -0.63 8.97 -11.41
CA PRO A 12 -1.21 8.85 -10.06
C PRO A 12 -1.29 7.39 -9.56
N LEU A 13 -1.60 6.42 -10.42
CA LEU A 13 -1.58 5.00 -10.07
C LEU A 13 -0.20 4.54 -9.62
N LYS A 14 0.87 4.99 -10.29
CA LYS A 14 2.24 4.69 -9.88
C LYS A 14 2.53 5.25 -8.48
N ILE A 15 2.05 6.45 -8.18
CA ILE A 15 2.21 7.09 -6.87
C ILE A 15 1.51 6.25 -5.80
N GLU A 16 0.26 5.82 -6.02
CA GLU A 16 -0.48 4.97 -5.07
C GLU A 16 0.24 3.64 -4.78
N VAL A 17 0.85 3.02 -5.80
CA VAL A 17 1.70 1.84 -5.59
C VAL A 17 2.90 2.18 -4.69
N ILE A 18 3.60 3.28 -4.94
CA ILE A 18 4.74 3.72 -4.12
C ILE A 18 4.30 4.00 -2.68
N ASP A 19 3.23 4.79 -2.49
CA ASP A 19 2.75 5.20 -1.18
C ASP A 19 2.23 4.01 -0.35
N SER A 20 1.68 2.98 -1.01
CA SER A 20 1.34 1.72 -0.34
C SER A 20 2.58 1.00 0.21
N ASN A 21 3.71 1.03 -0.49
CA ASN A 21 4.96 0.46 0.01
C ASN A 21 5.55 1.28 1.15
N VAL A 22 5.55 2.61 1.02
CA VAL A 22 6.00 3.54 2.06
C VAL A 22 5.23 3.29 3.36
N SER A 23 3.89 3.26 3.25
CA SER A 23 3.01 3.04 4.39
C SER A 23 3.25 1.67 5.02
N MET A 24 3.34 0.61 4.20
CA MET A 24 3.62 -0.75 4.67
C MET A 24 4.98 -0.87 5.37
N HIS A 25 6.00 -0.19 4.86
CA HIS A 25 7.32 -0.17 5.47
C HIS A 25 7.25 0.46 6.86
N PHE A 26 6.73 1.69 6.97
CA PHE A 26 6.61 2.36 8.26
C PHE A 26 5.71 1.63 9.26
N LEU A 27 4.66 0.95 8.77
CA LEU A 27 3.81 0.10 9.57
C LEU A 27 4.61 -1.03 10.23
N LYS A 28 5.38 -1.80 9.43
CA LYS A 28 6.25 -2.88 9.92
C LYS A 28 7.28 -2.36 10.91
N THR A 29 7.96 -1.27 10.57
CA THR A 29 9.01 -0.68 11.39
C THR A 29 8.45 -0.23 12.74
N LYS A 30 7.29 0.44 12.78
CA LYS A 30 6.67 0.84 14.04
C LYS A 30 6.27 -0.35 14.91
N MET A 31 5.77 -1.43 14.31
CA MET A 31 5.43 -2.65 15.06
C MET A 31 6.68 -3.30 15.68
N GLN A 32 7.80 -3.32 14.97
CA GLN A 32 9.06 -3.87 15.48
C GLN A 32 9.57 -3.12 16.71
N TYR A 33 9.40 -1.79 16.76
CA TYR A 33 9.82 -0.94 17.88
C TYR A 33 8.72 -0.72 18.94
N PHE A 34 7.59 -1.44 18.85
CA PHE A 34 6.47 -1.23 19.76
C PHE A 34 6.84 -1.55 21.21
N GLU A 35 7.57 -2.65 21.45
CA GLU A 35 7.99 -3.05 22.79
C GLU A 35 8.91 -2.02 23.47
N ASP A 36 9.80 -1.38 22.70
CA ASP A 36 10.66 -0.32 23.22
C ASP A 36 9.86 0.94 23.59
N SER A 37 8.74 1.17 22.89
CA SER A 37 7.84 2.28 23.19
C SER A 37 7.13 2.12 24.54
N LEU A 38 6.89 0.88 24.99
CA LEU A 38 6.30 0.56 26.30
C LEU A 38 7.21 0.98 27.46
N LYS A 39 8.53 1.04 27.23
CA LYS A 39 9.54 1.36 28.25
C LYS A 39 9.69 2.87 28.49
N ILE A 40 9.09 3.72 27.64
CA ILE A 40 9.24 5.18 27.71
C ILE A 40 8.15 5.80 28.59
N SER A 41 6.89 5.78 28.14
CA SER A 41 5.74 6.28 28.92
C SER A 41 4.41 5.84 28.30
N ARG A 42 3.31 5.96 29.07
CA ARG A 42 1.95 5.70 28.58
C ARG A 42 1.54 6.66 27.46
N ASP A 43 1.91 7.93 27.56
CA ASP A 43 1.59 8.93 26.53
C ASP A 43 2.37 8.68 25.25
N HIS A 44 3.62 8.22 25.36
CA HIS A 44 4.41 7.83 24.20
C HIS A 44 3.81 6.59 23.51
N MET A 45 3.37 5.60 24.29
CA MET A 45 2.66 4.44 23.77
C MET A 45 1.37 4.86 23.02
N LEU A 46 0.59 5.80 23.57
CA LEU A 46 -0.59 6.34 22.89
C LEU A 46 -0.21 6.99 21.55
N PHE A 47 0.83 7.83 21.51
CA PHE A 47 1.32 8.45 20.28
C PHE A 47 1.69 7.42 19.21
N VAL A 48 2.42 6.36 19.61
CA VAL A 48 2.83 5.29 18.70
C VAL A 48 1.61 4.56 18.12
N ILE A 49 0.63 4.21 18.96
CA ILE A 49 -0.58 3.49 18.52
C ILE A 49 -1.46 4.34 17.62
N ILE A 50 -1.64 5.63 17.95
CA ILE A 50 -2.38 6.55 17.08
C ILE A 50 -1.65 6.69 15.74
N SER A 51 -0.33 6.88 15.74
CA SER A 51 0.44 6.97 14.49
C SER A 51 0.33 5.69 13.64
N TRP A 52 0.33 4.52 14.28
CA TRP A 52 0.11 3.24 13.62
C TRP A 52 -1.26 3.24 12.92
N ARG A 53 -2.33 3.62 13.62
CA ARG A 53 -3.68 3.67 13.03
C ARG A 53 -3.78 4.61 11.82
N TYR A 54 -3.14 5.77 11.87
CA TYR A 54 -3.13 6.69 10.73
C TYR A 54 -2.40 6.10 9.52
N ILE A 55 -1.28 5.42 9.74
CA ILE A 55 -0.54 4.75 8.65
C ILE A 55 -1.36 3.59 8.07
N GLU A 56 -2.01 2.78 8.92
CA GLU A 56 -2.90 1.72 8.47
C GLU A 56 -4.06 2.26 7.63
N ASN A 57 -4.74 3.31 8.10
CA ASN A 57 -5.84 3.93 7.36
C ASN A 57 -5.36 4.51 6.02
N GLY A 58 -4.20 5.17 6.00
CA GLY A 58 -3.57 5.65 4.77
C GLY A 58 -3.29 4.51 3.80
N LEU A 59 -2.67 3.42 4.29
CA LEU A 59 -2.41 2.23 3.47
C LEU A 59 -3.69 1.65 2.86
N ILE A 60 -4.75 1.50 3.66
CA ILE A 60 -6.05 0.97 3.20
C ILE A 60 -6.66 1.90 2.15
N MET A 61 -6.53 3.22 2.32
CA MET A 61 -6.98 4.22 1.35
C MET A 61 -6.22 4.07 0.03
N HIS A 62 -4.89 4.02 0.06
CA HIS A 62 -4.07 3.84 -1.15
C HIS A 62 -4.44 2.55 -1.90
N LEU A 63 -4.54 1.44 -1.17
CA LEU A 63 -4.96 0.16 -1.73
C LEU A 63 -6.38 0.19 -2.30
N THR A 64 -7.28 0.98 -1.70
CA THR A 64 -8.65 1.17 -2.18
C THR A 64 -8.70 2.02 -3.44
N ASN A 65 -7.88 3.07 -3.54
CA ASN A 65 -7.77 3.92 -4.74
C ASN A 65 -7.35 3.11 -5.98
N LEU A 66 -6.48 2.12 -5.79
CA LEU A 66 -6.06 1.20 -6.84
C LEU A 66 -7.21 0.30 -7.38
N ASP A 67 -8.26 0.05 -6.58
CA ASP A 67 -9.46 -0.71 -6.99
C ASP A 67 -10.64 0.17 -7.44
N ASP A 68 -10.58 1.49 -7.27
CA ASP A 68 -11.65 2.38 -7.73
C ASP A 68 -11.92 2.21 -9.24
N GLU A 69 -13.15 2.32 -9.73
CA GLU A 69 -13.46 1.98 -11.13
C GLU A 69 -13.31 3.15 -12.11
N ARG A 70 -13.16 4.38 -11.60
CA ARG A 70 -13.28 5.61 -12.40
C ARG A 70 -12.10 6.58 -12.27
N SER A 71 -11.11 6.28 -11.44
CA SER A 71 -9.96 7.15 -11.21
C SER A 71 -8.79 6.87 -12.15
N SER A 72 -7.87 7.83 -12.28
CA SER A 72 -6.54 7.66 -12.89
C SER A 72 -5.54 6.93 -11.97
N GLN A 73 -5.97 6.59 -10.75
CA GLN A 73 -5.23 5.76 -9.79
C GLN A 73 -5.55 4.27 -9.97
N SER A 74 -6.62 3.97 -10.70
CA SER A 74 -7.21 2.63 -10.80
C SER A 74 -6.48 1.67 -11.74
N PHE A 75 -6.27 0.44 -11.26
CA PHE A 75 -5.90 -0.68 -12.10
C PHE A 75 -6.97 -1.03 -13.15
N HIS A 76 -8.26 -0.88 -12.84
CA HIS A 76 -9.35 -1.16 -13.78
C HIS A 76 -9.38 -0.18 -14.94
N SER A 77 -9.24 1.11 -14.65
CA SER A 77 -9.18 2.16 -15.66
C SER A 77 -8.00 1.94 -16.60
N ALA A 78 -6.80 1.71 -16.02
CA ALA A 78 -5.59 1.45 -16.80
C ALA A 78 -5.73 0.23 -17.71
N ARG A 79 -6.30 -0.88 -17.19
CA ARG A 79 -6.57 -2.08 -17.99
C ARG A 79 -7.56 -1.80 -19.14
N LYS A 80 -8.64 -1.06 -18.89
CA LYS A 80 -9.65 -0.74 -19.93
C LYS A 80 -9.04 0.06 -21.08
N ASP A 81 -8.19 1.03 -20.78
CA ASP A 81 -7.52 1.82 -21.82
C ASP A 81 -6.47 0.98 -22.59
N LEU A 82 -5.78 0.07 -21.92
CA LEU A 82 -4.89 -0.90 -22.57
C LEU A 82 -5.63 -1.84 -23.54
N GLU A 83 -6.85 -2.25 -23.20
CA GLU A 83 -7.70 -3.08 -24.07
C GLU A 83 -8.11 -2.33 -25.35
N ARG A 84 -8.35 -1.02 -25.27
CA ARG A 84 -8.75 -0.20 -26.43
C ARG A 84 -7.65 -0.05 -27.47
N ILE A 85 -6.38 -0.12 -27.05
CA ILE A 85 -5.23 0.07 -27.95
C ILE A 85 -4.64 -1.25 -28.47
N ASN A 86 -5.43 -2.33 -28.49
CA ASN A 86 -5.03 -3.66 -29.00
C ASN A 86 -3.71 -4.20 -28.40
N SER A 87 -3.58 -4.13 -27.06
CA SER A 87 -2.46 -4.77 -26.36
C SER A 87 -2.48 -6.31 -26.50
N ASP A 88 -1.32 -6.94 -26.31
CA ASP A 88 -1.13 -8.40 -26.28
C ASP A 88 -2.23 -9.12 -25.44
N PRO A 89 -3.10 -9.94 -26.07
CA PRO A 89 -4.22 -10.60 -25.39
C PRO A 89 -3.80 -11.53 -24.25
N THR A 90 -2.63 -12.16 -24.34
CA THR A 90 -2.13 -13.09 -23.32
C THR A 90 -1.73 -12.31 -22.06
N LYS A 91 -1.00 -11.21 -22.24
CA LYS A 91 -0.60 -10.32 -21.14
C LYS A 91 -1.81 -9.65 -20.51
N LEU A 92 -2.78 -9.21 -21.31
CA LEU A 92 -4.05 -8.64 -20.83
C LEU A 92 -4.87 -9.65 -20.01
N LYS A 93 -4.97 -10.90 -20.46
CA LYS A 93 -5.67 -11.96 -19.71
C LYS A 93 -5.04 -12.18 -18.34
N LYS A 94 -3.70 -12.26 -18.27
CA LYS A 94 -2.96 -12.40 -17.00
C LYS A 94 -3.20 -11.20 -16.08
N LEU A 95 -3.13 -9.98 -16.62
CA LEU A 95 -3.39 -8.75 -15.88
C LEU A 95 -4.82 -8.71 -15.31
N LYS A 96 -5.82 -9.06 -16.13
CA LYS A 96 -7.22 -9.12 -15.74
C LYS A 96 -7.45 -10.10 -14.58
N THR A 97 -6.81 -11.26 -14.61
CA THR A 97 -6.88 -12.25 -13.52
C THR A 97 -6.30 -11.68 -12.23
N LYS A 98 -5.11 -11.07 -12.26
CA LYS A 98 -4.50 -10.47 -11.05
C LYS A 98 -5.34 -9.34 -10.47
N ILE A 99 -5.86 -8.44 -11.32
CA ILE A 99 -6.76 -7.36 -10.88
C ILE A 99 -8.04 -7.92 -10.23
N LYS A 100 -8.60 -9.01 -10.79
CA LYS A 100 -9.78 -9.66 -10.20
C LYS A 100 -9.49 -10.22 -8.80
N VAL A 101 -8.35 -10.89 -8.63
CA VAL A 101 -7.95 -11.43 -7.32
C VAL A 101 -7.70 -10.30 -6.32
N PHE A 102 -6.93 -9.29 -6.71
CA PHE A 102 -6.70 -8.10 -5.87
C PHE A 102 -8.01 -7.46 -5.39
N ARG A 103 -8.98 -7.29 -6.30
CA ARG A 103 -10.30 -6.75 -5.96
C ARG A 103 -11.04 -7.59 -4.92
N GLN A 104 -10.98 -8.92 -5.02
CA GLN A 104 -11.62 -9.80 -4.04
C GLN A 104 -11.00 -9.59 -2.65
N GLU A 105 -9.67 -9.57 -2.57
CA GLU A 105 -8.94 -9.35 -1.32
C GLU A 105 -9.20 -7.97 -0.72
N ILE A 106 -9.24 -6.92 -1.55
CA ILE A 106 -9.58 -5.55 -1.11
C ILE A 106 -11.00 -5.46 -0.55
N ARG A 107 -11.97 -6.18 -1.14
CA ARG A 107 -13.33 -6.20 -0.61
C ARG A 107 -13.38 -6.82 0.78
N PHE A 108 -12.64 -7.91 1.01
CA PHE A 108 -12.52 -8.48 2.35
C PHE A 108 -11.88 -7.48 3.32
N LEU A 109 -10.78 -6.83 2.93
CA LEU A 109 -10.14 -5.79 3.74
C LEU A 109 -11.11 -4.64 4.10
N LYS A 110 -11.88 -4.14 3.13
CA LYS A 110 -12.87 -3.06 3.37
C LYS A 110 -13.94 -3.49 4.37
N ASN A 111 -14.43 -4.73 4.25
CA ASN A 111 -15.41 -5.27 5.18
C ASN A 111 -14.83 -5.43 6.59
N ASP A 112 -13.62 -5.99 6.70
CA ASP A 112 -12.94 -6.18 7.98
C ASP A 112 -12.64 -4.85 8.64
N HIS A 113 -12.09 -3.88 7.89
CA HIS A 113 -11.81 -2.53 8.42
C HIS A 113 -13.09 -1.85 8.88
N ARG A 114 -14.16 -1.91 8.08
CA ARG A 114 -15.47 -1.40 8.49
C ARG A 114 -15.97 -2.09 9.75
N ASN A 115 -15.88 -3.41 9.84
CA ASN A 115 -16.36 -4.18 10.99
C ASN A 115 -15.54 -3.84 12.23
N ILE A 116 -14.22 -3.77 12.15
CA ILE A 116 -13.35 -3.39 13.27
C ILE A 116 -13.69 -1.96 13.74
N ARG A 117 -13.92 -1.03 12.81
CA ARG A 117 -14.19 0.38 13.16
C ARG A 117 -15.64 0.63 13.62
N ILE A 118 -16.62 -0.15 13.14
CA ILE A 118 -18.05 -0.01 13.47
C ILE A 118 -18.48 -0.94 14.60
N ALA A 119 -17.78 -2.05 14.88
CA ALA A 119 -18.18 -3.01 15.92
C ALA A 119 -18.26 -2.39 17.32
N HIS A 120 -17.59 -1.26 17.57
CA HIS A 120 -17.76 -0.46 18.78
C HIS A 120 -19.17 0.11 18.96
N ILE A 121 -19.98 0.21 17.90
CA ILE A 121 -21.32 0.80 17.92
C ILE A 121 -22.40 -0.19 18.39
N ASN A 122 -22.15 -1.51 18.37
CA ASN A 122 -23.24 -2.49 18.52
C ASN A 122 -23.28 -3.31 19.82
N HIS A 123 -22.28 -3.33 20.72
CA HIS A 123 -22.37 -4.17 21.92
C HIS A 123 -21.67 -3.61 23.17
N ARG A 124 -22.46 -3.07 24.12
CA ARG A 124 -22.28 -3.10 25.60
C ARG A 124 -20.86 -2.89 26.17
N LYS A 125 -20.02 -2.08 25.53
CA LYS A 125 -18.75 -1.56 26.07
C LYS A 125 -18.76 -0.05 25.86
N ILE A 126 -18.17 0.70 26.80
CA ILE A 126 -18.16 2.18 26.84
C ILE A 126 -17.96 2.73 25.41
N GLU A 127 -19.03 3.29 24.85
CA GLU A 127 -19.36 3.26 23.41
C GLU A 127 -18.49 4.14 22.51
N ASP A 128 -17.51 4.88 23.06
CA ASP A 128 -16.73 5.88 22.31
C ASP A 128 -15.21 5.76 22.53
N ILE A 129 -14.72 4.65 23.10
CA ILE A 129 -13.29 4.44 23.35
C ILE A 129 -12.75 3.39 22.37
N PRO A 130 -12.01 3.79 21.32
CA PRO A 130 -11.41 2.85 20.39
C PRO A 130 -10.46 1.87 21.09
N GLU A 131 -10.68 0.56 20.97
CA GLU A 131 -9.82 -0.43 21.61
C GLU A 131 -8.40 -0.41 21.05
N MET A 132 -7.41 -0.34 21.95
CA MET A 132 -6.01 -0.02 21.66
C MET A 132 -5.34 -0.95 20.64
N TYR A 133 -5.88 -2.15 20.41
CA TYR A 133 -5.26 -3.22 19.62
C TYR A 133 -6.07 -3.67 18.39
N ASP A 134 -7.10 -2.92 18.01
CA ASP A 134 -7.94 -3.21 16.85
C ASP A 134 -7.26 -2.78 15.54
N PHE A 135 -6.38 -3.66 15.04
CA PHE A 135 -5.61 -3.53 13.81
C PHE A 135 -5.87 -4.69 12.85
N ILE A 136 -5.79 -4.42 11.56
CA ILE A 136 -5.80 -5.45 10.52
C ILE A 136 -4.52 -6.27 10.61
N GLU A 137 -4.64 -7.58 10.36
CA GLU A 137 -3.49 -8.47 10.31
C GLU A 137 -2.43 -7.99 9.30
N LEU A 138 -1.20 -7.80 9.79
CA LEU A 138 -0.09 -7.26 8.99
C LEU A 138 0.23 -8.13 7.76
N SER A 139 0.06 -9.45 7.89
CA SER A 139 0.31 -10.41 6.81
C SER A 139 -0.63 -10.15 5.62
N LYS A 140 -1.90 -9.83 5.90
CA LYS A 140 -2.95 -9.53 4.91
C LYS A 140 -2.65 -8.23 4.16
N LEU A 141 -2.30 -7.17 4.89
CA LEU A 141 -1.87 -5.89 4.30
C LEU A 141 -0.64 -6.06 3.41
N ASN A 142 0.36 -6.81 3.91
CA ASN A 142 1.59 -7.07 3.16
C ASN A 142 1.32 -7.88 1.88
N SER A 143 0.41 -8.85 1.92
CA SER A 143 -0.01 -9.62 0.75
C SER A 143 -0.64 -8.72 -0.32
N LEU A 144 -1.55 -7.83 0.09
CA LEU A 144 -2.19 -6.87 -0.80
C LEU A 144 -1.19 -5.89 -1.43
N VAL A 145 -0.23 -5.38 -0.68
CA VAL A 145 0.85 -4.52 -1.21
C VAL A 145 1.70 -5.27 -2.23
N LYS A 146 2.03 -6.54 -1.97
CA LYS A 146 2.73 -7.38 -2.97
C LYS A 146 1.92 -7.57 -4.24
N MET A 147 0.61 -7.82 -4.13
CA MET A 147 -0.26 -7.90 -5.31
C MET A 147 -0.33 -6.57 -6.07
N ALA A 148 -0.44 -5.44 -5.37
CA ALA A 148 -0.44 -4.11 -5.96
C ALA A 148 0.87 -3.84 -6.73
N ASN A 149 2.00 -4.21 -6.15
CA ASN A 149 3.31 -4.15 -6.79
C ASN A 149 3.36 -4.97 -8.07
N GLU A 150 2.95 -6.23 -8.03
CA GLU A 150 2.94 -7.10 -9.20
C GLU A 150 2.06 -6.55 -10.33
N ILE A 151 0.88 -6.01 -10.01
CA ILE A 151 -0.03 -5.41 -10.99
C ILE A 151 0.58 -4.11 -11.54
N GLY A 152 1.12 -3.25 -10.67
CA GLY A 152 1.79 -2.01 -11.03
C GLY A 152 2.97 -2.27 -11.98
N ASP A 153 3.83 -3.21 -11.64
CA ASP A 153 4.96 -3.63 -12.47
C ASP A 153 4.48 -4.14 -13.83
N MET A 154 3.42 -4.96 -13.83
CA MET A 154 2.76 -5.48 -15.04
C MET A 154 2.12 -4.40 -15.91
N LEU A 155 1.70 -3.28 -15.35
CA LEU A 155 1.18 -2.14 -16.11
C LEU A 155 2.34 -1.30 -16.66
N TRP A 156 3.39 -1.10 -15.87
CA TRP A 156 4.43 -0.11 -16.15
C TRP A 156 5.48 -0.52 -17.18
N GLY A 157 5.63 -1.79 -17.49
CA GLY A 157 6.72 -2.28 -18.36
C GLY A 157 7.90 -2.85 -17.60
N GLN A 158 7.99 -2.55 -16.31
CA GLN A 158 9.20 -2.69 -15.51
C GLN A 158 8.82 -2.59 -14.03
N GLU A 159 9.76 -2.94 -13.17
CA GLU A 159 9.60 -2.74 -11.73
C GLU A 159 9.43 -1.25 -11.37
N ILE A 160 8.35 -0.93 -10.66
CA ILE A 160 8.13 0.38 -10.05
C ILE A 160 8.99 0.45 -8.79
N LYS A 161 10.03 1.28 -8.82
CA LYS A 161 10.90 1.49 -7.66
C LYS A 161 10.24 2.45 -6.64
N ALA A 162 10.25 2.08 -5.36
CA ALA A 162 9.78 2.90 -4.24
C ALA A 162 10.98 3.35 -3.39
N LEU A 163 11.87 4.15 -4.00
CA LEU A 163 13.11 4.58 -3.35
C LEU A 163 12.92 5.91 -2.64
N PHE A 164 13.47 6.01 -1.44
CA PHE A 164 13.65 7.25 -0.72
C PHE A 164 15.13 7.59 -0.61
N LYS A 165 15.49 8.80 -1.00
CA LYS A 165 16.84 9.31 -0.84
C LYS A 165 17.01 9.78 0.60
N MET A 166 17.79 9.03 1.39
CA MET A 166 17.97 9.30 2.82
C MET A 166 18.78 10.58 3.06
N GLY A 167 19.74 10.86 2.17
CA GLY A 167 20.56 12.07 2.18
C GLY A 167 21.54 12.06 1.02
N SER A 168 22.83 12.28 1.26
CA SER A 168 23.82 12.17 0.19
C SER A 168 23.85 10.73 -0.36
N ILE A 169 23.82 10.61 -1.69
CA ILE A 169 23.77 9.33 -2.41
C ILE A 169 24.97 8.44 -2.04
N TYR A 170 26.11 9.06 -1.72
CA TYR A 170 27.37 8.38 -1.45
C TYR A 170 27.51 7.93 0.01
N THR A 171 26.90 8.65 0.96
CA THR A 171 27.06 8.35 2.40
C THR A 171 25.85 7.65 2.99
N GLU A 172 24.64 7.95 2.51
CA GLU A 172 23.38 7.49 3.10
C GLU A 172 22.54 6.64 2.14
N GLY A 173 22.79 6.77 0.82
CA GLY A 173 22.18 5.94 -0.19
C GLY A 173 20.66 6.12 -0.34
N TYR A 174 20.01 5.10 -0.89
CA TYR A 174 18.56 5.02 -1.06
C TYR A 174 18.00 3.94 -0.15
N LEU A 175 16.87 4.20 0.50
CA LEU A 175 16.05 3.17 1.13
C LEU A 175 15.00 2.69 0.12
N ASP A 176 14.96 1.39 -0.16
CA ASP A 176 13.88 0.81 -0.96
C ASP A 176 12.75 0.35 -0.05
N PHE A 177 11.59 1.00 -0.14
CA PHE A 177 10.43 0.64 0.66
C PHE A 177 9.79 -0.69 0.27
N ARG A 178 10.06 -1.23 -0.93
CA ARG A 178 9.55 -2.56 -1.32
C ARG A 178 10.25 -3.67 -0.55
N THR A 179 11.55 -3.54 -0.36
CA THR A 179 12.42 -4.56 0.26
C THR A 179 12.82 -4.24 1.69
N GLY A 180 12.79 -2.96 2.07
CA GLY A 180 13.36 -2.43 3.32
C GLY A 180 14.88 -2.35 3.30
N GLN A 181 15.52 -2.56 2.14
CA GLN A 181 16.99 -2.57 2.03
C GLN A 181 17.54 -1.19 1.69
N ARG A 182 18.76 -0.92 2.19
CA ARG A 182 19.55 0.25 1.78
C ARG A 182 20.39 -0.09 0.55
N ILE A 183 20.34 0.79 -0.42
CA ILE A 183 21.07 0.70 -1.69
C ILE A 183 22.08 1.84 -1.72
N TYR A 184 23.36 1.50 -1.76
CA TYR A 184 24.46 2.46 -1.88
C TYR A 184 24.91 2.54 -3.33
N VAL A 185 25.16 3.74 -3.84
CA VAL A 185 25.81 3.92 -5.14
C VAL A 185 27.30 4.02 -4.89
N LYS A 186 28.09 3.09 -5.43
CA LYS A 186 29.55 3.19 -5.40
C LYS A 186 29.96 4.42 -6.20
N SER A 187 30.80 5.26 -5.63
CA SER A 187 31.56 6.26 -6.37
C SER A 187 32.63 5.54 -7.18
N ASP A 188 32.53 5.61 -8.50
CA ASP A 188 33.59 5.21 -9.43
C ASP A 188 34.82 6.13 -9.30
#